data_AF-A0A3M1Q189-F1
#
_entry.id   AF-A0A3M1Q189-F1
#
_cell.length_a   1.000
_cell.length_b   1.000
_cell.length_c   1.000
_cell.angle_alpha   90.00
_cell.angle_beta   90.00
_cell.angle_gamma   90.00
#
_symmetry.space_group_name_H-M   'P 1'
#
loop_
_entity.id
_entity.type
_entity.pdbx_description
1 polymer ?
#
loop_
_entity_poly.entity_id
_entity_poly.type
_entity_poly.pdbx_seq_one_letter_code
_entity_poly.pdbx_strand_id
1 'polypeptide(L)'
;MSFRFWRRIRIAPGVTLNLSKSGGSLSFGPRGAKFTIGPRGKRATVGIPGTGLFYTATVPGGRSGARRMASGWAPDVPTVRPEDRLTLGFFKRLITPDDEKALVDGCRELALGNEEEALEHLEKAVHLADGAYLAGFLALKQERLEEAANYLEAAAEKPSGLGRYFSKYGISATMSLPITDEVSAHVGSDLRGVLLGLVEVYQRQERWKDAIACLERLQRLEPDDVVVKLSLAELLLDAHPGDKSVCRKVVRLAEGIENETPVHAALLLYKAKALGGLGLLDAARESLTLALRRRKGRSEKLLRALRYERALVYEDLGQRRRARADLERLYAEDPDYEDVAARLGL
;
A
#
# COMPACT_ATOMS: atom_id res chain seq x y z
N MET A 1 36.16 24.51 10.05
CA MET A 1 35.64 23.49 10.98
C MET A 1 34.30 23.98 11.53
N SER A 2 33.19 23.66 10.86
CA SER A 2 31.86 24.18 11.23
C SER A 2 31.09 23.17 12.08
N PHE A 3 30.54 23.62 13.21
CA PHE A 3 29.60 22.82 14.03
C PHE A 3 28.43 22.32 13.17
N ARG A 4 28.17 21.01 13.22
CA ARG A 4 27.12 20.35 12.45
C ARG A 4 25.88 20.22 13.34
N PHE A 5 24.91 21.12 13.20
CA PHE A 5 23.66 21.08 13.97
C PHE A 5 22.67 20.09 13.33
N TRP A 6 22.32 19.04 14.07
CA TRP A 6 21.33 18.03 13.71
C TRP A 6 20.53 17.66 14.96
N ARG A 7 19.20 17.80 14.90
CA ARG A 7 18.30 17.44 16.01
C ARG A 7 17.14 16.60 15.47
N ARG A 8 17.01 15.37 15.98
CA ARG A 8 15.91 14.45 15.68
C ARG A 8 14.91 14.50 16.83
N ILE A 9 13.66 14.88 16.52
CA ILE A 9 12.59 15.02 17.49
C ILE A 9 11.54 13.94 17.18
N ARG A 10 11.22 13.08 18.16
CA ARG A 10 10.08 12.14 18.07
C ARG A 10 8.81 12.94 18.39
N ILE A 11 7.86 12.93 17.46
CA ILE A 11 6.59 13.66 17.59
C ILE A 11 5.49 12.69 18.03
N ALA A 12 5.47 11.48 17.46
CA ALA A 12 4.57 10.38 17.84
C ALA A 12 5.21 9.02 17.51
N PRO A 13 4.68 7.87 17.99
CA PRO A 13 5.10 6.55 17.55
C PRO A 13 5.03 6.44 16.02
N GLY A 14 6.17 6.22 15.36
CA GLY A 14 6.24 6.14 13.89
C GLY A 14 6.35 7.49 13.16
N VAL A 15 6.41 8.62 13.86
CA VAL A 15 6.59 9.94 13.24
C VAL A 15 7.81 10.65 13.84
N THR A 16 8.79 10.95 12.98
CA THR A 16 10.02 11.65 13.40
C THR A 16 10.32 12.85 12.51
N LEU A 17 10.53 14.01 13.14
CA LEU A 17 10.96 15.24 12.48
C LEU A 17 12.48 15.37 12.62
N ASN A 18 13.18 15.48 11.48
CA ASN A 18 14.62 15.69 11.46
C ASN A 18 14.94 17.13 11.04
N LEU A 19 15.61 17.89 11.91
CA LEU A 19 16.00 19.28 11.69
C LEU A 19 17.51 19.38 11.42
N SER A 20 17.89 20.15 10.40
CA SER A 20 19.28 20.39 9.99
C SER A 20 19.46 21.82 9.45
N LYS A 21 20.71 22.27 9.28
CA LYS A 21 21.07 23.58 8.67
C LYS A 21 20.51 23.81 7.25
N SER A 22 19.99 22.77 6.59
CA SER A 22 19.50 22.80 5.20
C SER A 22 17.99 22.57 5.05
N GLY A 23 17.22 22.68 6.15
CA GLY A 23 15.77 22.48 6.17
C GLY A 23 15.33 21.23 6.96
N GLY A 24 14.04 21.19 7.28
CA GLY A 24 13.38 20.11 8.03
C GLY A 24 12.86 19.01 7.11
N SER A 25 12.88 17.77 7.59
CA SER A 25 12.30 16.62 6.87
C SER A 25 11.40 15.81 7.78
N LEU A 26 10.26 15.38 7.22
CA LEU A 26 9.26 14.56 7.92
C LEU A 26 9.45 13.10 7.50
N SER A 27 9.64 12.23 8.50
CA SER A 27 9.75 10.79 8.31
C SER A 27 8.55 10.10 8.93
N PHE A 28 7.75 9.40 8.12
CA PHE A 28 6.56 8.68 8.54
C PHE A 28 6.77 7.16 8.40
N GLY A 29 6.26 6.40 9.36
CA GLY A 29 6.20 4.94 9.33
C GLY A 29 6.83 4.26 10.56
N PRO A 30 6.44 2.99 10.82
CA PRO A 30 6.79 2.26 12.03
C PRO A 30 8.32 2.05 12.18
N ARG A 31 8.75 1.56 13.35
CA ARG A 31 10.15 1.13 13.51
C ARG A 31 10.48 0.12 12.41
N GLY A 32 11.50 0.40 11.61
CA GLY A 32 11.90 -0.45 10.48
C GLY A 32 11.31 -0.08 9.12
N ALA A 33 10.38 0.88 9.02
CA ALA A 33 9.92 1.37 7.72
C ALA A 33 9.64 2.86 7.82
N LYS A 34 10.51 3.69 7.23
CA LYS A 34 10.47 5.14 7.35
C LYS A 34 10.53 5.81 5.99
N PHE A 35 9.52 6.59 5.68
CA PHE A 35 9.47 7.42 4.48
C PHE A 35 9.78 8.88 4.81
N THR A 36 10.93 9.37 4.34
CA THR A 36 11.47 10.71 4.65
C THR A 36 11.31 11.65 3.47
N ILE A 37 10.66 12.78 3.72
CA ILE A 37 10.45 13.86 2.75
C ILE A 37 11.20 15.10 3.22
N GLY A 38 12.05 15.66 2.36
CA GLY A 38 12.75 16.92 2.64
C GLY A 38 13.23 17.65 1.39
N PRO A 39 13.91 18.80 1.54
CA PRO A 39 14.32 19.68 0.43
C PRO A 39 15.22 19.04 -0.63
N ARG A 40 15.81 17.87 -0.34
CA ARG A 40 16.68 17.10 -1.24
C ARG A 40 16.00 15.89 -1.90
N GLY A 41 14.68 15.79 -1.82
CA GLY A 41 13.90 14.71 -2.43
C GLY A 41 13.39 13.67 -1.43
N LYS A 42 12.70 12.68 -1.98
CA LYS A 42 11.97 11.62 -1.27
C LYS A 42 12.89 10.43 -1.02
N ARG A 43 12.92 9.90 0.20
CA ARG A 43 13.72 8.74 0.59
C ARG A 43 12.88 7.73 1.36
N ALA A 44 12.76 6.52 0.85
CA ALA A 44 12.15 5.40 1.56
C ALA A 44 13.24 4.57 2.22
N THR A 45 13.17 4.36 3.53
CA THR A 45 14.10 3.54 4.30
C THR A 45 13.36 2.33 4.88
N VAL A 46 13.77 1.12 4.52
CA VAL A 46 13.24 -0.14 5.05
C VAL A 46 14.35 -0.83 5.84
N GLY A 47 14.09 -1.29 7.05
CA GLY A 47 15.06 -1.91 7.94
C GLY A 47 14.38 -2.81 8.95
N ILE A 48 15.13 -3.75 9.53
CA ILE A 48 14.57 -4.72 10.46
C ILE A 48 14.79 -4.20 11.90
N PRO A 49 13.73 -3.95 12.69
CA PRO A 49 13.86 -3.46 14.06
C PRO A 49 14.74 -4.37 14.92
N GLY A 50 15.65 -3.79 15.70
CA GLY A 50 16.53 -4.56 16.60
C GLY A 50 17.80 -5.14 15.96
N THR A 51 17.97 -5.03 14.63
CA THR A 51 19.11 -5.66 13.91
C THR A 51 20.18 -4.70 13.39
N GLY A 52 19.89 -3.39 13.38
CA GLY A 52 20.79 -2.37 12.80
C GLY A 52 20.81 -2.29 11.27
N LEU A 53 20.10 -3.18 10.56
CA LEU A 53 20.07 -3.26 9.09
C LEU A 53 18.98 -2.37 8.48
N PHE A 54 19.34 -1.53 7.51
CA PHE A 54 18.40 -0.68 6.77
C PHE A 54 18.86 -0.40 5.33
N TYR A 55 17.90 -0.28 4.42
CA TYR A 55 18.05 0.00 2.99
C TYR A 55 17.28 1.29 2.66
N THR A 56 17.93 2.26 2.02
CA THR A 56 17.29 3.54 1.65
C THR A 56 17.27 3.73 0.14
N ALA A 57 16.09 3.85 -0.45
CA ALA A 57 15.87 4.15 -1.86
C ALA A 57 15.38 5.60 -2.04
N THR A 58 15.83 6.27 -3.10
CA THR A 58 15.31 7.58 -3.50
C THR A 58 14.15 7.38 -4.47
N VAL A 59 13.03 8.09 -4.23
CA VAL A 59 11.85 7.97 -5.10
C VAL A 59 11.89 9.05 -6.18
N PRO A 60 11.94 8.70 -7.48
CA PRO A 60 11.92 9.68 -8.56
C PRO A 60 10.58 10.40 -8.62
N GLY A 61 10.61 11.72 -8.73
CA GLY A 61 9.41 12.52 -9.03
C GLY A 61 9.27 12.69 -10.54
N GLY A 62 8.14 12.25 -11.10
CA GLY A 62 7.83 12.46 -12.51
C GLY A 62 7.65 13.95 -12.81
N ARG A 63 8.68 14.55 -13.42
CA ARG A 63 8.56 15.68 -14.35
C ARG A 63 9.59 15.54 -15.46
N SER A 64 9.09 15.56 -16.69
CA SER A 64 9.83 15.67 -17.95
C SER A 64 10.70 16.93 -17.98
N GLY A 65 11.78 16.85 -18.76
CA GLY A 65 12.90 17.77 -18.74
C GLY A 65 12.57 19.23 -19.04
N ALA A 66 13.16 20.12 -18.26
CA ALA A 66 13.48 21.48 -18.63
C ALA A 66 14.80 21.89 -17.98
N ARG A 67 15.80 22.09 -18.84
CA ARG A 67 17.07 22.83 -18.72
C ARG A 67 17.72 23.03 -17.33
N ARG A 68 18.97 22.57 -17.26
CA ARG A 68 20.07 23.24 -16.54
C ARG A 68 20.13 24.71 -16.97
N MET A 69 20.05 25.63 -16.00
CA MET A 69 20.98 26.74 -15.74
C MET A 69 20.29 27.79 -14.87
N ALA A 70 20.82 28.02 -13.67
CA ALA A 70 21.10 29.33 -13.08
C ALA A 70 21.40 29.14 -11.59
N SER A 71 22.69 29.25 -11.27
CA SER A 71 23.17 29.61 -9.94
C SER A 71 22.66 31.00 -9.54
N GLY A 72 22.21 31.15 -8.29
CA GLY A 72 22.03 32.46 -7.70
C GLY A 72 20.89 32.53 -6.68
N TRP A 73 21.27 32.61 -5.41
CA TRP A 73 20.49 33.21 -4.32
C TRP A 73 19.20 32.50 -3.90
N ALA A 74 19.29 31.65 -2.86
CA ALA A 74 18.14 31.27 -2.07
C ALA A 74 17.92 32.35 -0.99
N PRO A 75 16.75 33.01 -0.92
CA PRO A 75 16.43 33.88 0.21
C PRO A 75 16.23 33.03 1.47
N ASP A 76 16.50 33.64 2.61
CA ASP A 76 16.35 33.06 3.94
C ASP A 76 14.88 32.65 4.15
N VAL A 77 14.60 31.34 4.20
CA VAL A 77 13.24 30.82 4.42
C VAL A 77 13.05 30.63 5.92
N PRO A 78 12.15 31.38 6.58
CA PRO A 78 11.95 31.27 8.02
C PRO A 78 11.54 29.85 8.43
N THR A 79 12.08 29.38 9.55
CA THR A 79 11.74 28.09 10.16
C THR A 79 10.36 28.16 10.81
N VAL A 80 9.34 27.76 10.05
CA VAL A 80 7.95 27.67 10.49
C VAL A 80 7.70 26.37 11.29
N ARG A 81 7.11 26.48 12.50
CA ARG A 81 6.76 25.35 13.38
C ARG A 81 5.70 24.46 12.69
N PRO A 82 5.58 23.14 13.00
CA PRO A 82 4.59 22.27 12.35
C PRO A 82 3.15 22.80 12.47
N GLU A 83 2.85 23.41 13.61
CA GLU A 83 1.61 24.09 13.99
C GLU A 83 1.26 25.23 13.02
N ASP A 84 2.28 25.85 12.42
CA ASP A 84 2.18 27.02 11.54
C ASP A 84 2.23 26.64 10.04
N ARG A 85 2.31 25.35 9.68
CA ARG A 85 2.44 24.90 8.28
C ARG A 85 1.11 24.64 7.57
N LEU A 86 0.02 24.49 8.31
CA LEU A 86 -1.34 24.32 7.79
C LEU A 86 -2.28 25.44 8.27
N THR A 87 -1.76 26.49 8.91
CA THR A 87 -2.53 27.67 9.26
C THR A 87 -2.76 28.50 8.00
N LEU A 88 -4.00 28.49 7.51
CA LEU A 88 -4.44 29.54 6.60
C LEU A 88 -4.33 30.87 7.35
N GLY A 89 -3.44 31.76 6.90
CA GLY A 89 -3.37 33.12 7.43
C GLY A 89 -4.75 33.80 7.36
N PHE A 90 -5.03 34.69 8.32
CA PHE A 90 -6.32 35.37 8.53
C PHE A 90 -6.98 35.86 7.22
N PHE A 91 -6.23 36.54 6.34
CA PHE A 91 -6.73 37.04 5.05
C PHE A 91 -7.02 35.95 4.02
N LYS A 92 -6.27 34.84 4.05
CA LYS A 92 -6.53 33.69 3.18
C LYS A 92 -7.78 32.95 3.63
N ARG A 93 -8.05 32.84 4.94
CA ARG A 93 -9.31 32.29 5.46
C ARG A 93 -10.52 33.13 5.03
N LEU A 94 -10.46 34.47 5.13
CA LEU A 94 -11.58 35.36 4.78
C LEU A 94 -12.13 35.17 3.35
N ILE A 95 -11.29 34.78 2.39
CA ILE A 95 -11.67 34.56 0.98
C ILE A 95 -11.74 33.09 0.56
N THR A 96 -11.43 32.17 1.49
CA THR A 96 -11.48 30.72 1.20
C THR A 96 -12.91 30.23 1.45
N PRO A 97 -13.51 29.48 0.51
CA PRO A 97 -14.78 28.78 0.71
C PRO A 97 -14.80 27.94 2.00
N ASP A 98 -15.97 27.79 2.62
CA ASP A 98 -16.07 27.14 3.94
C ASP A 98 -15.74 25.64 3.90
N ASP A 99 -16.05 24.96 2.79
CA ASP A 99 -15.65 23.58 2.51
C ASP A 99 -14.13 23.41 2.38
N GLU A 100 -13.46 24.35 1.72
CA GLU A 100 -11.99 24.37 1.62
C GLU A 100 -11.33 24.65 2.97
N LYS A 101 -11.90 25.53 3.80
CA LYS A 101 -11.42 25.74 5.18
C LYS A 101 -11.54 24.46 5.99
N ALA A 102 -12.71 23.81 5.93
CA ALA A 102 -12.98 22.57 6.63
C ALA A 102 -11.99 21.46 6.23
N LEU A 103 -11.66 21.34 4.94
CA LEU A 103 -10.62 20.41 4.47
C LEU A 103 -9.25 20.70 5.08
N VAL A 104 -8.82 21.97 5.11
CA VAL A 104 -7.51 22.35 5.65
C VAL A 104 -7.45 22.17 7.16
N ASP A 105 -8.52 22.52 7.87
CA ASP A 105 -8.63 22.33 9.31
C ASP A 105 -8.61 20.83 9.67
N GLY A 106 -9.32 19.99 8.90
CA GLY A 106 -9.25 18.53 9.06
C GLY A 106 -7.84 17.97 8.82
N CYS A 107 -7.13 18.45 7.80
CA CYS A 107 -5.73 18.08 7.57
C CYS A 107 -4.80 18.53 8.71
N ARG A 108 -5.09 19.70 9.32
CA ARG A 108 -4.33 20.22 10.46
C ARG A 108 -4.54 19.34 11.69
N GLU A 109 -5.77 18.98 12.02
CA GLU A 109 -6.07 18.10 13.16
C GLU A 109 -5.46 16.70 12.97
N LEU A 110 -5.48 16.15 11.74
CA LEU A 110 -4.73 14.92 11.42
C LEU A 110 -3.23 15.06 11.69
N ALA A 111 -2.62 16.20 11.36
CA ALA A 111 -1.21 16.45 11.60
C ALA A 111 -0.88 16.58 13.10
N LEU A 112 -1.86 16.99 13.91
CA LEU A 112 -1.77 17.05 15.37
C LEU A 112 -2.07 15.71 16.06
N GLY A 113 -2.63 14.74 15.31
CA GLY A 113 -3.02 13.42 15.81
C GLY A 113 -4.44 13.36 16.38
N ASN A 114 -5.23 14.41 16.18
CA ASN A 114 -6.61 14.52 16.63
C ASN A 114 -7.54 13.93 15.57
N GLU A 115 -7.64 12.59 15.53
CA GLU A 115 -8.33 11.87 14.46
C GLU A 115 -9.86 12.05 14.48
N GLU A 116 -10.47 12.22 15.65
CA GLU A 116 -11.91 12.48 15.77
C GLU A 116 -12.26 13.89 15.28
N GLU A 117 -11.59 14.92 15.80
CA GLU A 117 -11.79 16.32 15.37
C GLU A 117 -11.48 16.50 13.89
N ALA A 118 -10.47 15.80 13.38
CA ALA A 118 -10.17 15.78 11.95
C ALA A 118 -11.35 15.27 11.13
N LEU A 119 -12.01 14.19 11.56
CA LEU A 119 -13.15 13.63 10.86
C LEU A 119 -14.33 14.60 10.87
N GLU A 120 -14.64 15.24 12.00
CA GLU A 120 -15.70 16.24 12.10
C GLU A 120 -15.50 17.43 11.14
N HIS A 121 -14.25 17.85 10.94
CA HIS A 121 -13.90 18.87 9.96
C HIS A 121 -14.02 18.35 8.53
N LEU A 122 -13.57 17.12 8.25
CA LEU A 122 -13.61 16.53 6.92
C LEU A 122 -15.04 16.18 6.45
N GLU A 123 -15.94 15.81 7.37
CA GLU A 123 -17.37 15.59 7.12
C GLU A 123 -18.03 16.84 6.50
N LYS A 124 -17.61 18.03 6.92
CA LYS A 124 -18.08 19.31 6.35
C LYS A 124 -17.50 19.60 4.96
N ALA A 125 -16.49 18.84 4.54
CA ALA A 125 -15.79 19.00 3.27
C ALA A 125 -16.03 17.84 2.27
N VAL A 126 -16.93 16.90 2.56
CA VAL A 126 -17.20 15.71 1.70
C VAL A 126 -17.74 16.06 0.32
N HIS A 127 -18.22 17.28 0.12
CA HIS A 127 -18.59 17.76 -1.21
C HIS A 127 -17.36 17.94 -2.13
N LEU A 128 -16.17 18.13 -1.55
CA LEU A 128 -14.89 18.13 -2.26
C LEU A 128 -14.36 16.70 -2.38
N ALA A 129 -13.80 16.36 -3.55
CA ALA A 129 -13.22 15.02 -3.77
C ALA A 129 -12.12 14.67 -2.74
N ASP A 130 -11.27 15.65 -2.41
CA ASP A 130 -10.21 15.50 -1.41
C ASP A 130 -10.72 15.34 0.03
N GLY A 131 -11.83 16.01 0.37
CA GLY A 131 -12.49 15.88 1.68
C GLY A 131 -13.14 14.52 1.82
N ALA A 132 -13.89 14.09 0.81
CA ALA A 132 -14.49 12.76 0.74
C ALA A 132 -13.42 11.64 0.79
N TYR A 133 -12.32 11.81 0.06
CA TYR A 133 -11.18 10.89 0.11
C TYR A 133 -10.64 10.71 1.54
N LEU A 134 -10.28 11.80 2.23
CA LEU A 134 -9.73 11.69 3.58
C LEU A 134 -10.75 11.21 4.61
N ALA A 135 -11.99 11.70 4.55
CA ALA A 135 -13.07 11.25 5.41
C ALA A 135 -13.28 9.74 5.26
N GLY A 136 -13.28 9.22 4.03
CA GLY A 136 -13.44 7.80 3.75
C GLY A 136 -12.35 6.92 4.36
N PHE A 137 -11.07 7.29 4.20
CA PHE A 137 -9.96 6.54 4.80
C PHE A 137 -9.93 6.63 6.33
N LEU A 138 -10.32 7.77 6.89
CA LEU A 138 -10.38 7.97 8.34
C LEU A 138 -11.55 7.19 8.96
N ALA A 139 -12.71 7.19 8.32
CA ALA A 139 -13.85 6.36 8.69
C ALA A 139 -13.52 4.86 8.59
N LEU A 140 -12.82 4.44 7.54
CA LEU A 140 -12.33 3.06 7.39
C LEU A 140 -11.40 2.66 8.55
N LYS A 141 -10.48 3.55 8.93
CA LYS A 141 -9.58 3.32 10.06
C LYS A 141 -10.35 3.18 11.39
N GLN A 142 -11.44 3.92 11.55
CA GLN A 142 -12.33 3.86 12.71
C GLN A 142 -13.38 2.73 12.61
N GLU A 143 -13.27 1.84 11.62
CA GLU A 143 -14.20 0.72 11.39
C GLU A 143 -15.67 1.15 11.11
N ARG A 144 -15.88 2.43 10.72
CA ARG A 144 -17.18 2.97 10.29
C ARG A 144 -17.42 2.63 8.81
N LEU A 145 -17.63 1.35 8.53
CA LEU A 145 -17.58 0.79 7.16
C LEU A 145 -18.61 1.40 6.20
N GLU A 146 -19.86 1.62 6.65
CA GLU A 146 -20.91 2.20 5.80
C GLU A 146 -20.57 3.64 5.39
N GLU A 147 -20.09 4.43 6.33
CA GLU A 147 -19.70 5.82 6.07
C GLU A 147 -18.44 5.89 5.21
N ALA A 148 -17.48 5.01 5.45
CA ALA A 148 -16.29 4.88 4.63
C ALA A 148 -16.64 4.59 3.16
N ALA A 149 -17.59 3.67 2.92
CA ALA A 149 -18.11 3.39 1.58
C ALA A 149 -18.71 4.64 0.95
N ASN A 150 -19.64 5.30 1.65
CA ASN A 150 -20.33 6.50 1.14
C ASN A 150 -19.35 7.62 0.78
N TYR A 151 -18.35 7.90 1.64
CA TYR A 151 -17.36 8.94 1.37
C TYR A 151 -16.42 8.57 0.23
N LEU A 152 -15.94 7.33 0.15
CA LEU A 152 -15.07 6.91 -0.95
C LEU A 152 -15.82 6.81 -2.29
N GLU A 153 -17.08 6.41 -2.30
CA GLU A 153 -17.95 6.45 -3.49
C GLU A 153 -18.12 7.90 -3.98
N ALA A 154 -18.42 8.84 -3.07
CA ALA A 154 -18.51 10.27 -3.40
C ALA A 154 -17.19 10.85 -3.95
N ALA A 155 -16.04 10.35 -3.47
CA ALA A 155 -14.73 10.69 -4.02
C ALA A 155 -14.53 10.11 -5.43
N ALA A 156 -14.99 8.87 -5.67
CA ALA A 156 -14.86 8.16 -6.94
C ALA A 156 -15.71 8.78 -8.07
N GLU A 157 -16.79 9.49 -7.74
CA GLU A 157 -17.62 10.25 -8.68
C GLU A 157 -16.92 11.52 -9.21
N LYS A 158 -15.88 12.00 -8.52
CA LYS A 158 -15.20 13.27 -8.83
C LYS A 158 -13.68 13.09 -9.08
N PRO A 159 -13.27 12.18 -9.99
CA PRO A 159 -11.86 11.80 -10.13
C PRO A 159 -10.94 12.97 -10.53
N SER A 160 -11.44 13.95 -11.29
CA SER A 160 -10.68 15.15 -11.68
C SER A 160 -10.43 16.13 -10.52
N GLY A 161 -11.16 15.97 -9.41
CA GLY A 161 -10.99 16.78 -8.21
C GLY A 161 -9.98 16.20 -7.21
N LEU A 162 -9.60 14.92 -7.37
CA LEU A 162 -8.67 14.24 -6.47
C LEU A 162 -7.26 14.82 -6.58
N GLY A 163 -6.65 15.10 -5.43
CA GLY A 163 -5.34 15.72 -5.28
C GLY A 163 -5.31 17.23 -5.55
N ARG A 164 -6.42 17.86 -5.97
CA ARG A 164 -6.45 19.27 -6.39
C ARG A 164 -6.17 20.21 -5.23
N TYR A 165 -6.89 20.06 -4.12
CA TYR A 165 -6.75 20.90 -2.95
C TYR A 165 -5.50 20.54 -2.17
N PHE A 166 -5.14 19.25 -2.13
CA PHE A 166 -3.85 18.87 -1.57
C PHE A 166 -2.69 19.56 -2.29
N SER A 167 -2.71 19.59 -3.62
CA SER A 167 -1.71 20.32 -4.41
C SER A 167 -1.77 21.84 -4.17
N LYS A 168 -2.98 22.42 -4.12
CA LYS A 168 -3.20 23.87 -3.85
C LYS A 168 -2.59 24.31 -2.52
N TYR A 169 -2.65 23.46 -1.50
CA TYR A 169 -2.17 23.76 -0.15
C TYR A 169 -0.79 23.13 0.18
N GLY A 170 -0.15 22.45 -0.78
CA GLY A 170 1.14 21.79 -0.54
C GLY A 170 1.06 20.59 0.41
N ILE A 171 -0.13 20.01 0.55
CA ILE A 171 -0.41 18.82 1.35
C ILE A 171 -0.09 17.59 0.50
N SER A 172 0.46 16.56 1.11
CA SER A 172 0.68 15.27 0.45
C SER A 172 0.12 14.17 1.33
N ALA A 173 -1.05 13.67 0.95
CA ALA A 173 -1.68 12.51 1.57
C ALA A 173 -1.24 11.24 0.83
N THR A 174 -0.71 10.26 1.56
CA THR A 174 -0.41 8.92 1.04
C THR A 174 -0.78 7.90 2.10
N MET A 175 -1.69 7.00 1.78
CA MET A 175 -2.14 5.94 2.69
C MET A 175 -1.45 4.62 2.35
N SER A 176 -1.39 3.72 3.33
CA SER A 176 -0.90 2.35 3.13
C SER A 176 -2.08 1.40 3.34
N LEU A 177 -2.40 0.61 2.32
CA LEU A 177 -3.46 -0.39 2.36
C LEU A 177 -2.86 -1.80 2.35
N PRO A 178 -3.32 -2.73 3.20
CA PRO A 178 -3.06 -4.14 2.97
C PRO A 178 -3.72 -4.54 1.64
N ILE A 179 -3.03 -5.34 0.83
CA ILE A 179 -3.56 -5.89 -0.44
C ILE A 179 -3.77 -7.38 -0.30
N THR A 180 -2.77 -8.05 0.24
CA THR A 180 -2.82 -9.45 0.67
C THR A 180 -2.21 -9.51 2.07
N ASP A 181 -2.32 -10.68 2.67
CA ASP A 181 -1.70 -11.05 3.92
C ASP A 181 -0.16 -10.86 3.96
N GLU A 182 0.48 -10.71 2.79
CA GLU A 182 1.93 -10.58 2.60
C GLU A 182 2.37 -9.24 1.99
N VAL A 183 1.45 -8.45 1.43
CA VAL A 183 1.76 -7.27 0.59
C VAL A 183 0.89 -6.08 0.95
N SER A 184 1.52 -4.90 1.06
CA SER A 184 0.81 -3.61 1.18
C SER A 184 1.10 -2.69 -0.01
N ALA A 185 0.09 -1.93 -0.42
CA ALA A 185 0.21 -0.90 -1.44
C ALA A 185 0.15 0.50 -0.83
N HIS A 186 0.90 1.42 -1.42
CA HIS A 186 0.79 2.83 -1.10
C HIS A 186 -0.18 3.47 -2.08
N VAL A 187 -1.15 4.23 -1.58
CA VAL A 187 -2.18 4.87 -2.38
C VAL A 187 -2.15 6.38 -2.22
N GLY A 188 -2.24 7.08 -3.35
CA GLY A 188 -2.32 8.53 -3.41
C GLY A 188 -3.77 9.01 -3.42
N SER A 189 -3.93 10.33 -3.44
CA SER A 189 -5.20 11.02 -3.71
C SER A 189 -5.52 10.98 -5.21
N ASP A 190 -5.76 9.77 -5.71
CA ASP A 190 -6.13 9.49 -7.09
C ASP A 190 -7.25 8.43 -7.12
N LEU A 191 -7.84 8.24 -8.31
CA LEU A 191 -8.93 7.28 -8.47
C LEU A 191 -8.48 5.85 -8.13
N ARG A 192 -7.20 5.55 -8.38
CA ARG A 192 -6.60 4.26 -8.02
C ARG A 192 -6.68 4.02 -6.51
N GLY A 193 -6.28 5.01 -5.72
CA GLY A 193 -6.31 4.95 -4.27
C GLY A 193 -7.73 4.85 -3.71
N VAL A 194 -8.66 5.63 -4.25
CA VAL A 194 -10.08 5.55 -3.86
C VAL A 194 -10.65 4.15 -4.10
N LEU A 195 -10.44 3.59 -5.30
CA LEU A 195 -10.98 2.26 -5.64
C LEU A 195 -10.33 1.15 -4.81
N LEU A 196 -9.03 1.23 -4.51
CA LEU A 196 -8.40 0.27 -3.59
C LEU A 196 -8.93 0.41 -2.15
N GLY A 197 -9.26 1.63 -1.70
CA GLY A 197 -9.93 1.84 -0.43
C GLY A 197 -11.34 1.23 -0.40
N LEU A 198 -12.11 1.38 -1.48
CA LEU A 198 -13.43 0.75 -1.61
C LEU A 198 -13.35 -0.78 -1.62
N VAL A 199 -12.32 -1.36 -2.24
CA VAL A 199 -12.08 -2.81 -2.18
C VAL A 199 -11.94 -3.28 -0.73
N GLU A 200 -11.12 -2.61 0.08
CA GLU A 200 -10.95 -2.94 1.50
C GLU A 200 -12.27 -2.81 2.27
N VAL A 201 -13.01 -1.71 2.07
CA VAL A 201 -14.31 -1.49 2.73
C VAL A 201 -15.29 -2.60 2.36
N TYR A 202 -15.44 -2.91 1.08
CA TYR A 202 -16.38 -3.92 0.61
C TYR A 202 -15.99 -5.33 1.04
N GLN A 203 -14.70 -5.67 1.10
CA GLN A 203 -14.25 -6.96 1.65
C GLN A 203 -14.65 -7.10 3.12
N ARG A 204 -14.45 -6.07 3.95
CA ARG A 204 -14.87 -6.08 5.37
C ARG A 204 -16.39 -6.13 5.56
N GLN A 205 -17.15 -5.66 4.58
CA GLN A 205 -18.61 -5.78 4.53
C GLN A 205 -19.09 -7.10 3.92
N GLU A 206 -18.19 -8.01 3.55
CA GLU A 206 -18.49 -9.25 2.81
C GLU A 206 -19.21 -9.02 1.46
N ARG A 207 -19.08 -7.80 0.90
CA ARG A 207 -19.63 -7.38 -0.39
C ARG A 207 -18.69 -7.74 -1.53
N TRP A 208 -18.43 -9.03 -1.69
CA TRP A 208 -17.44 -9.57 -2.63
C TRP A 208 -17.63 -9.09 -4.08
N LYS A 209 -18.88 -8.99 -4.54
CA LYS A 209 -19.22 -8.56 -5.91
C LYS A 209 -18.78 -7.12 -6.18
N ASP A 210 -18.98 -6.23 -5.20
CA ASP A 210 -18.64 -4.81 -5.34
C ASP A 210 -17.13 -4.58 -5.29
N ALA A 211 -16.43 -5.33 -4.43
CA ALA A 211 -14.96 -5.36 -4.38
C ALA A 211 -14.36 -5.84 -5.72
N ILE A 212 -14.88 -6.94 -6.28
CA ILE A 212 -14.47 -7.44 -7.61
C ILE A 212 -14.73 -6.39 -8.69
N ALA A 213 -15.90 -5.73 -8.69
CA ALA A 213 -16.23 -4.70 -9.66
C ALA A 213 -15.25 -3.51 -9.61
N CYS A 214 -14.81 -3.10 -8.41
CA CYS A 214 -13.77 -2.08 -8.24
C CYS A 214 -12.43 -2.51 -8.85
N LEU A 215 -11.99 -3.73 -8.59
CA LEU A 215 -10.74 -4.28 -9.13
C LEU A 215 -10.80 -4.48 -10.66
N GLU A 216 -11.93 -4.90 -11.22
CA GLU A 216 -12.12 -4.99 -12.67
C GLU A 216 -12.14 -3.62 -13.35
N ARG A 217 -12.68 -2.60 -12.66
CA ARG A 217 -12.55 -1.21 -13.11
C ARG A 217 -11.10 -0.76 -13.10
N LEU A 218 -10.35 -1.03 -12.03
CA LEU A 218 -8.93 -0.72 -11.93
C LEU A 218 -8.11 -1.43 -13.01
N GLN A 219 -8.36 -2.71 -13.24
CA GLN A 219 -7.65 -3.50 -14.26
C GLN A 219 -7.84 -2.91 -15.66
N ARG A 220 -9.03 -2.37 -15.97
CA ARG A 220 -9.27 -1.70 -17.26
C ARG A 220 -8.53 -0.38 -17.39
N LEU A 221 -8.37 0.36 -16.28
CA LEU A 221 -7.67 1.64 -16.26
C LEU A 221 -6.15 1.46 -16.27
N GLU A 222 -5.65 0.43 -15.59
CA GLU A 222 -4.23 0.13 -15.39
C GLU A 222 -3.95 -1.37 -15.68
N PRO A 223 -3.96 -1.80 -16.96
CA PRO A 223 -3.83 -3.22 -17.33
C PRO A 223 -2.53 -3.88 -16.89
N ASP A 224 -1.48 -3.10 -16.60
CA ASP A 224 -0.17 -3.58 -16.21
C ASP A 224 0.11 -3.49 -14.70
N ASP A 225 -0.82 -2.97 -13.90
CA ASP A 225 -0.63 -2.88 -12.45
C ASP A 225 -0.69 -4.27 -11.79
N VAL A 226 0.48 -4.77 -11.41
CA VAL A 226 0.66 -6.08 -10.77
C VAL A 226 -0.05 -6.17 -9.41
N VAL A 227 -0.22 -5.06 -8.70
CA VAL A 227 -0.95 -5.02 -7.42
C VAL A 227 -2.43 -5.30 -7.66
N VAL A 228 -3.02 -4.66 -8.68
CA VAL A 228 -4.42 -4.88 -9.05
C VAL A 228 -4.62 -6.31 -9.54
N LYS A 229 -3.70 -6.82 -10.37
CA LYS A 229 -3.71 -8.22 -10.81
C LYS A 229 -3.66 -9.20 -9.63
N LEU A 230 -2.79 -8.96 -8.65
CA LEU A 230 -2.68 -9.78 -7.45
C LEU A 230 -3.97 -9.77 -6.64
N SER A 231 -4.46 -8.58 -6.29
CA SER A 231 -5.68 -8.42 -5.49
C SER A 231 -6.90 -9.06 -6.15
N LEU A 232 -7.03 -8.89 -7.48
CA LEU A 232 -8.12 -9.51 -8.24
C LEU A 232 -7.98 -11.03 -8.32
N ALA A 233 -6.75 -11.56 -8.45
CA ALA A 233 -6.52 -13.01 -8.51
C ALA A 233 -6.94 -13.71 -7.21
N GLU A 234 -6.51 -13.17 -6.07
CA GLU A 234 -6.86 -13.65 -4.73
C GLU A 234 -8.37 -13.62 -4.53
N LEU A 235 -8.98 -12.44 -4.66
CA LEU A 235 -10.39 -12.25 -4.40
C LEU A 235 -11.29 -13.12 -5.28
N LEU A 236 -10.91 -13.32 -6.55
CA LEU A 236 -11.66 -14.20 -7.44
C LEU A 236 -11.61 -15.66 -7.00
N LEU A 237 -10.43 -16.15 -6.59
CA LEU A 237 -10.25 -17.54 -6.16
C LEU A 237 -10.94 -17.80 -4.82
N ASP A 238 -10.89 -16.85 -3.90
CA ASP A 238 -11.53 -16.97 -2.58
C ASP A 238 -13.06 -16.91 -2.70
N ALA A 239 -13.59 -16.01 -3.53
CA ALA A 239 -15.04 -15.89 -3.73
C ALA A 239 -15.65 -17.05 -4.53
N HIS A 240 -14.87 -17.76 -5.35
CA HIS A 240 -15.34 -18.86 -6.19
C HIS A 240 -14.39 -20.06 -6.18
N PRO A 241 -14.26 -20.76 -5.03
CA PRO A 241 -13.32 -21.87 -4.90
C PRO A 241 -13.65 -22.99 -5.89
N GLY A 242 -12.66 -23.42 -6.68
CA GLY A 242 -12.81 -24.51 -7.64
C GLY A 242 -13.53 -24.16 -8.95
N ASP A 243 -13.97 -22.91 -9.16
CA ASP A 243 -14.56 -22.51 -10.43
C ASP A 243 -13.50 -22.46 -11.55
N LYS A 244 -13.62 -23.36 -12.53
CA LYS A 244 -12.71 -23.48 -13.67
C LYS A 244 -12.72 -22.25 -14.59
N SER A 245 -13.81 -21.49 -14.65
CA SER A 245 -13.88 -20.23 -15.38
C SER A 245 -13.01 -19.18 -14.71
N VAL A 246 -13.12 -19.06 -13.38
CA VAL A 246 -12.30 -18.16 -12.57
C VAL A 246 -10.83 -18.54 -12.65
N CYS A 247 -10.49 -19.82 -12.53
CA CYS A 247 -9.10 -20.27 -12.65
C CYS A 247 -8.50 -19.87 -14.01
N ARG A 248 -9.25 -20.04 -15.12
CA ARG A 248 -8.81 -19.59 -16.45
C ARG A 248 -8.60 -18.08 -16.52
N LYS A 249 -9.46 -17.29 -15.87
CA LYS A 249 -9.31 -15.82 -15.78
C LYS A 249 -8.05 -15.43 -15.03
N VAL A 250 -7.76 -16.06 -13.89
CA VAL A 250 -6.55 -15.80 -13.09
C VAL A 250 -5.28 -16.17 -13.85
N VAL A 251 -5.27 -17.30 -14.57
CA VAL A 251 -4.11 -17.68 -15.40
C VAL A 251 -3.84 -16.64 -16.49
N ARG A 252 -4.88 -16.11 -17.15
CA ARG A 252 -4.76 -15.02 -18.13
C ARG A 252 -4.29 -13.71 -17.49
N LEU A 253 -4.79 -13.40 -16.29
CA LEU A 253 -4.40 -12.20 -15.54
C LEU A 253 -2.89 -12.18 -15.25
N ALA A 254 -2.31 -13.35 -15.00
CA ALA A 254 -0.90 -13.58 -14.72
C ALA A 254 -0.09 -14.05 -15.95
N GLU A 255 -0.57 -13.77 -17.17
CA GLU A 255 0.17 -14.03 -18.40
C GLU A 255 1.43 -13.16 -18.47
N GLY A 256 2.55 -13.73 -18.93
CA GLY A 256 3.83 -13.03 -19.06
C GLY A 256 4.49 -12.57 -17.76
N ILE A 257 3.95 -12.92 -16.59
CA ILE A 257 4.48 -12.43 -15.30
C ILE A 257 5.87 -13.00 -15.01
N GLU A 258 6.82 -12.12 -14.67
CA GLU A 258 8.16 -12.47 -14.22
C GLU A 258 8.26 -12.53 -12.68
N ASN A 259 9.42 -12.87 -12.10
CA ASN A 259 9.62 -12.91 -10.65
C ASN A 259 10.55 -11.77 -10.16
N GLU A 260 10.13 -10.52 -10.38
CA GLU A 260 10.95 -9.35 -10.06
C GLU A 260 10.75 -8.85 -8.62
N THR A 261 9.50 -8.59 -8.25
CA THR A 261 9.12 -8.02 -6.93
C THR A 261 8.34 -9.03 -6.07
N PRO A 262 8.17 -8.78 -4.76
CA PRO A 262 7.36 -9.66 -3.91
C PRO A 262 5.92 -9.82 -4.41
N VAL A 263 5.34 -8.75 -4.97
CA VAL A 263 3.99 -8.76 -5.58
C VAL A 263 3.91 -9.73 -6.76
N HIS A 264 4.97 -9.79 -7.58
CA HIS A 264 5.06 -10.75 -8.68
C HIS A 264 5.10 -12.20 -8.18
N ALA A 265 5.88 -12.46 -7.12
CA ALA A 265 5.97 -13.79 -6.53
C ALA A 265 4.63 -14.23 -5.91
N ALA A 266 3.89 -13.30 -5.29
CA ALA A 266 2.53 -13.56 -4.81
C ALA A 266 1.54 -13.81 -5.98
N LEU A 267 1.63 -13.06 -7.08
CA LEU A 267 0.78 -13.33 -8.24
C LEU A 267 1.08 -14.70 -8.88
N LEU A 268 2.35 -15.13 -8.88
CA LEU A 268 2.75 -16.48 -9.30
C LEU A 268 2.20 -17.59 -8.37
N LEU A 269 2.02 -17.32 -7.07
CA LEU A 269 1.34 -18.22 -6.13
C LEU A 269 -0.12 -18.42 -6.56
N TYR A 270 -0.88 -17.34 -6.75
CA TYR A 270 -2.29 -17.43 -7.16
C TYR A 270 -2.45 -18.00 -8.58
N LYS A 271 -1.51 -17.72 -9.49
CA LYS A 271 -1.45 -18.41 -10.79
C LYS A 271 -1.28 -19.92 -10.62
N ALA A 272 -0.45 -20.36 -9.69
CA ALA A 272 -0.24 -21.79 -9.44
C ALA A 272 -1.48 -22.46 -8.82
N LYS A 273 -2.12 -21.81 -7.83
CA LYS A 273 -3.41 -22.26 -7.27
C LYS A 273 -4.46 -22.43 -8.38
N ALA A 274 -4.58 -21.45 -9.26
CA ALA A 274 -5.50 -21.51 -10.40
C ALA A 274 -5.15 -22.64 -11.40
N LEU A 275 -3.86 -22.86 -11.70
CA LEU A 275 -3.42 -23.98 -12.53
C LEU A 275 -3.75 -25.33 -11.87
N GLY A 276 -3.56 -25.45 -10.55
CA GLY A 276 -3.96 -26.61 -9.76
C GLY A 276 -5.45 -26.90 -9.84
N GLY A 277 -6.30 -25.87 -9.68
CA GLY A 277 -7.75 -25.98 -9.85
C GLY A 277 -8.21 -26.40 -11.26
N LEU A 278 -7.35 -26.23 -12.27
CA LEU A 278 -7.57 -26.72 -13.63
C LEU A 278 -7.02 -28.13 -13.87
N GLY A 279 -6.35 -28.74 -12.89
CA GLY A 279 -5.65 -30.02 -13.02
C GLY A 279 -4.32 -29.93 -13.78
N LEU A 280 -3.79 -28.72 -14.01
CA LEU A 280 -2.55 -28.48 -14.74
C LEU A 280 -1.34 -28.48 -13.78
N LEU A 281 -1.15 -29.61 -13.09
CA LEU A 281 -0.23 -29.73 -11.95
C LEU A 281 1.24 -29.47 -12.29
N ASP A 282 1.73 -29.90 -13.46
CA ASP A 282 3.10 -29.61 -13.90
C ASP A 282 3.34 -28.11 -14.08
N ALA A 283 2.37 -27.39 -14.67
CA ALA A 283 2.45 -25.95 -14.85
C ALA A 283 2.36 -25.21 -13.50
N ALA A 284 1.52 -25.69 -12.57
CA ALA A 284 1.44 -25.16 -11.21
C ALA A 284 2.79 -25.28 -10.49
N ARG A 285 3.42 -26.47 -10.54
CA ARG A 285 4.76 -26.73 -9.99
C ARG A 285 5.80 -25.79 -10.59
N GLU A 286 5.77 -25.58 -11.91
CA GLU A 286 6.71 -24.69 -12.61
C GLU A 286 6.56 -23.23 -12.16
N SER A 287 5.32 -22.74 -12.03
CA SER A 287 5.02 -21.40 -11.51
C SER A 287 5.58 -21.20 -10.10
N LEU A 288 5.35 -22.16 -9.19
CA LEU A 288 5.84 -22.11 -7.81
C LEU A 288 7.38 -22.21 -7.75
N THR A 289 7.97 -23.04 -8.60
CA THR A 289 9.42 -23.15 -8.72
C THR A 289 10.03 -21.84 -9.20
N LEU A 290 9.44 -21.19 -10.20
CA LEU A 290 9.85 -19.86 -10.67
C LEU A 290 9.77 -18.83 -9.54
N ALA A 291 8.67 -18.78 -8.80
CA ALA A 291 8.46 -17.87 -7.67
C ALA A 291 9.52 -18.07 -6.56
N LEU A 292 9.88 -19.31 -6.26
CA LEU A 292 10.85 -19.66 -5.21
C LEU A 292 12.33 -19.46 -5.61
N ARG A 293 12.65 -19.17 -6.87
CA ARG A 293 14.03 -18.88 -7.32
C ARG A 293 14.63 -17.62 -6.66
N ARG A 294 13.79 -16.66 -6.28
CA ARG A 294 14.24 -15.37 -5.70
C ARG A 294 13.72 -15.20 -4.29
N ARG A 295 14.63 -15.28 -3.31
CA ARG A 295 14.32 -15.07 -1.89
C ARG A 295 14.51 -13.62 -1.43
N LYS A 296 15.45 -12.90 -2.05
CA LYS A 296 15.80 -11.53 -1.65
C LYS A 296 14.58 -10.60 -1.71
N GLY A 297 14.21 -10.05 -0.55
CA GLY A 297 13.12 -9.09 -0.39
C GLY A 297 11.72 -9.72 -0.31
N ARG A 298 11.57 -11.05 -0.30
CA ARG A 298 10.27 -11.71 -0.06
C ARG A 298 10.09 -11.91 1.43
N SER A 299 8.86 -11.78 1.92
CA SER A 299 8.55 -12.05 3.32
C SER A 299 8.64 -13.55 3.59
N GLU A 300 8.96 -13.92 4.84
CA GLU A 300 8.95 -15.33 5.26
C GLU A 300 7.55 -15.94 5.14
N LYS A 301 6.49 -15.14 5.30
CA LYS A 301 5.10 -15.57 5.09
C LYS A 301 4.86 -16.00 3.63
N LEU A 302 5.26 -15.16 2.66
CA LEU A 302 5.15 -15.49 1.24
C LEU A 302 6.00 -16.71 0.85
N LEU A 303 7.21 -16.84 1.39
CA LEU A 303 8.07 -18.00 1.13
C LEU A 303 7.48 -19.29 1.69
N ARG A 304 6.84 -19.24 2.87
CA ARG A 304 6.12 -20.38 3.45
C ARG A 304 4.90 -20.76 2.60
N ALA A 305 4.05 -19.80 2.23
CA ALA A 305 2.90 -20.04 1.37
C ALA A 305 3.29 -20.67 0.03
N LEU A 306 4.33 -20.16 -0.63
CA LEU A 306 4.85 -20.74 -1.88
C LEU A 306 5.37 -22.17 -1.73
N ARG A 307 6.02 -22.51 -0.61
CA ARG A 307 6.50 -23.88 -0.37
C ARG A 307 5.37 -24.81 -0.01
N TYR A 308 4.42 -24.35 0.79
CA TYR A 308 3.27 -25.14 1.19
C TYR A 308 2.45 -25.52 -0.04
N GLU A 309 2.09 -24.54 -0.87
CA GLU A 309 1.39 -24.80 -2.13
C GLU A 309 2.17 -25.76 -3.03
N ARG A 310 3.51 -25.64 -3.08
CA ARG A 310 4.33 -26.55 -3.89
C ARG A 310 4.38 -27.96 -3.34
N ALA A 311 4.36 -28.11 -2.01
CA ALA A 311 4.24 -29.40 -1.37
C ALA A 311 2.93 -30.08 -1.75
N LEU A 312 1.80 -29.36 -1.70
CA LEU A 312 0.49 -29.88 -2.13
C LEU A 312 0.52 -30.35 -3.59
N VAL A 313 1.05 -29.51 -4.49
CA VAL A 313 1.19 -29.88 -5.91
C VAL A 313 2.12 -31.10 -6.09
N TYR A 314 3.17 -31.24 -5.29
CA TYR A 314 4.01 -32.44 -5.33
C TYR A 314 3.29 -33.70 -4.86
N GLU A 315 2.41 -33.60 -3.86
CA GLU A 315 1.59 -34.73 -3.40
C GLU A 315 0.62 -35.18 -4.50
N ASP A 316 -0.07 -34.23 -5.14
CA ASP A 316 -1.00 -34.50 -6.24
C ASP A 316 -0.29 -35.11 -7.47
N LEU A 317 0.98 -34.74 -7.70
CA LEU A 317 1.84 -35.34 -8.72
C LEU A 317 2.44 -36.71 -8.31
N GLY A 318 2.18 -37.19 -7.08
CA GLY A 318 2.78 -38.41 -6.54
C GLY A 318 4.27 -38.30 -6.17
N GLN A 319 4.84 -37.09 -6.14
CA GLN A 319 6.25 -36.81 -5.86
C GLN A 319 6.54 -36.73 -4.36
N ARG A 320 6.18 -37.78 -3.60
CA ARG A 320 6.19 -37.83 -2.12
C ARG A 320 7.49 -37.37 -1.47
N ARG A 321 8.66 -37.72 -2.03
CA ARG A 321 9.96 -37.30 -1.49
C ARG A 321 10.16 -35.79 -1.55
N ARG A 322 9.69 -35.14 -2.63
CA ARG A 322 9.81 -33.68 -2.80
C ARG A 322 8.80 -32.93 -1.94
N ALA A 323 7.57 -33.44 -1.86
CA ALA A 323 6.55 -32.92 -0.95
C ALA A 323 7.07 -32.93 0.50
N ARG A 324 7.55 -34.09 0.97
CA ARG A 324 8.09 -34.23 2.32
C ARG A 324 9.24 -33.28 2.61
N ALA A 325 10.15 -33.07 1.64
CA ALA A 325 11.27 -32.13 1.82
C ALA A 325 10.80 -30.67 1.99
N ASP A 326 9.76 -30.24 1.27
CA ASP A 326 9.19 -28.90 1.46
C ASP A 326 8.45 -28.80 2.81
N LEU A 327 7.70 -29.83 3.21
CA LEU A 327 6.97 -29.89 4.49
C LEU A 327 7.91 -29.92 5.71
N GLU A 328 8.95 -30.75 5.72
CA GLU A 328 9.93 -30.80 6.82
C GLU A 328 10.62 -29.44 7.02
N ARG A 329 10.88 -28.74 5.91
CA ARG A 329 11.46 -27.40 5.96
C ARG A 329 10.48 -26.37 6.50
N LEU A 330 9.19 -26.46 6.14
CA LEU A 330 8.15 -25.62 6.71
C LEU A 330 8.03 -25.85 8.21
N TYR A 331 7.93 -27.11 8.64
CA TYR A 331 7.82 -27.49 10.05
C TYR A 331 9.01 -27.00 10.89
N ALA A 332 10.22 -27.06 10.35
CA ALA A 332 11.42 -26.54 11.02
C ALA A 332 11.43 -25.01 11.17
N GLU A 333 10.76 -24.28 10.25
CA GLU A 333 10.65 -22.82 10.28
C GLU A 333 9.43 -22.37 11.10
N ASP A 334 8.34 -23.13 11.08
CA ASP A 334 7.05 -22.84 11.72
C ASP A 334 6.25 -24.16 11.96
N PRO A 335 6.33 -24.75 13.15
CA PRO A 335 5.67 -26.03 13.47
C PRO A 335 4.13 -26.00 13.39
N ASP A 336 3.54 -24.81 13.56
CA ASP A 336 2.09 -24.61 13.61
C ASP A 336 1.52 -24.16 12.24
N TYR A 337 2.33 -24.19 11.18
CA TYR A 337 1.91 -23.73 9.86
C TYR A 337 0.89 -24.69 9.21
N GLU A 338 -0.35 -24.22 9.05
CA GLU A 338 -1.44 -24.93 8.38
C GLU A 338 -1.62 -26.37 8.93
N ASP A 339 -1.66 -27.39 8.07
CA ASP A 339 -1.78 -28.80 8.41
C ASP A 339 -0.44 -29.56 8.29
N VAL A 340 0.70 -28.86 8.26
CA VAL A 340 2.03 -29.43 7.96
C VAL A 340 2.41 -30.55 8.93
N ALA A 341 2.18 -30.38 10.24
CA ALA A 341 2.45 -31.40 11.23
C ALA A 341 1.68 -32.70 10.96
N ALA A 342 0.38 -32.57 10.66
CA ALA A 342 -0.48 -33.70 10.31
C ALA A 342 -0.02 -34.40 9.02
N ARG A 343 0.39 -33.64 7.99
CA ARG A 343 0.93 -34.20 6.73
C ARG A 343 2.27 -34.93 6.93
N LEU A 344 3.06 -34.53 7.93
CA LEU A 344 4.29 -35.22 8.31
C LEU A 344 4.07 -36.43 9.22
N GLY A 345 2.87 -36.56 9.80
CA GLY A 345 2.51 -37.59 10.77
C GLY A 345 3.08 -37.34 12.17
N LEU A 346 3.18 -36.07 12.58
CA LEU A 346 3.72 -35.62 13.87
C LEU A 346 2.62 -35.29 14.89
#